data_AF-A0A352CCC8-F1
#
_entry.id   AF-A0A352CCC8-F1
#
_cell.length_a   1.000
_cell.length_b   1.000
_cell.length_c   1.000
_cell.angle_alpha   90.00
_cell.angle_beta   90.00
_cell.angle_gamma   90.00
#
_symmetry.space_group_name_H-M   'P 1'
#
loop_
_entity.id
_entity.type
_entity.pdbx_description
1 polymer ?
#
loop_
_entity_poly.entity_id
_entity_poly.type
_entity_poly.pdbx_seq_one_letter_code
_entity_poly.pdbx_strand_id
1 'polypeptide(L)'
;PVGTTPTTVAGNTQCILPATITSNLTLVAGFIYQLAGPTFVGTDLGGASTGTGVTLTIQPGVTVAGVGLNSVLVVPRGNRLVADGTQAQPIIFTSGQDVGNPAATPTRAPFAGEADADPFTAEWGGIVINGRAPINT
;
A
#
# COMPACT_ATOMS: atom_id res chain seq x y z
N PRO A 1 -0.32 -14.21 -1.42
CA PRO A 1 1.03 -14.70 -0.99
C PRO A 1 1.11 -14.93 0.53
N VAL A 2 2.16 -15.58 1.04
CA VAL A 2 2.32 -15.77 2.50
C VAL A 2 2.33 -14.40 3.19
N GLY A 3 1.63 -14.28 4.32
CA GLY A 3 1.49 -13.01 5.04
C GLY A 3 0.41 -12.07 4.49
N THR A 4 -0.43 -12.54 3.56
CA THR A 4 -1.59 -11.79 3.04
C THR A 4 -2.83 -12.68 3.03
N THR A 5 -4.01 -12.08 3.12
CA THR A 5 -5.29 -12.81 3.06
C THR A 5 -5.86 -12.72 1.63
N PRO A 6 -6.08 -13.85 0.93
CA PRO A 6 -6.62 -13.82 -0.42
C PRO A 6 -8.07 -13.30 -0.42
N THR A 7 -8.44 -12.57 -1.48
CA THR A 7 -9.80 -12.14 -1.76
C THR A 7 -10.04 -12.11 -3.27
N THR A 8 -11.30 -12.07 -3.70
CA THR A 8 -11.67 -11.95 -5.11
C THR A 8 -12.50 -10.70 -5.31
N VAL A 9 -12.05 -9.83 -6.20
CA VAL A 9 -12.71 -8.55 -6.51
C VAL A 9 -12.76 -8.38 -8.02
N ALA A 10 -13.96 -8.16 -8.56
CA ALA A 10 -14.21 -8.01 -9.99
C ALA A 10 -13.59 -9.14 -10.85
N GLY A 11 -13.60 -10.38 -10.33
CA GLY A 11 -13.03 -11.55 -11.02
C GLY A 11 -11.50 -11.68 -10.94
N ASN A 12 -10.80 -10.73 -10.30
CA ASN A 12 -9.35 -10.77 -10.09
C ASN A 12 -9.00 -11.26 -8.69
N THR A 13 -7.99 -12.12 -8.58
CA THR A 13 -7.40 -12.50 -7.29
C THR A 13 -6.63 -11.32 -6.71
N GLN A 14 -7.07 -10.83 -5.56
CA GLN A 14 -6.41 -9.78 -4.80
C GLN A 14 -5.96 -10.30 -3.43
N CYS A 15 -5.12 -9.54 -2.74
CA CYS A 15 -4.52 -9.93 -1.46
C CYS A 15 -4.60 -8.80 -0.45
N ILE A 16 -5.34 -8.99 0.64
CA ILE A 16 -5.43 -8.02 1.73
C ILE A 16 -4.16 -8.08 2.57
N LEU A 17 -3.53 -6.92 2.78
CA LEU A 17 -2.40 -6.76 3.68
C LEU A 17 -2.89 -6.72 5.15
N PRO A 18 -2.13 -7.28 6.09
CA PRO A 18 -2.45 -7.17 7.51
C PRO A 18 -2.34 -5.71 7.96
N ALA A 19 -3.08 -5.33 9.01
CA ALA A 19 -2.99 -3.99 9.59
C ALA A 19 -1.56 -3.64 10.07
N THR A 20 -0.79 -4.64 10.50
CA THR A 20 0.64 -4.50 10.81
C THR A 20 1.42 -5.66 10.20
N ILE A 21 2.44 -5.32 9.42
CA ILE A 21 3.40 -6.27 8.84
C ILE A 21 4.50 -6.49 9.88
N THR A 22 4.52 -7.67 10.51
CA THR A 22 5.40 -7.97 11.65
C THR A 22 6.71 -8.67 11.27
N SER A 23 6.85 -9.08 10.01
CA SER A 23 8.05 -9.72 9.47
C SER A 23 8.26 -9.30 8.02
N ASN A 24 9.48 -9.49 7.50
CA ASN A 24 9.79 -9.09 6.13
C ASN A 24 8.80 -9.71 5.15
N LEU A 25 8.19 -8.86 4.33
CA LEU A 25 7.15 -9.25 3.38
C LEU A 25 7.55 -8.79 1.99
N THR A 26 7.42 -9.68 1.01
CA THR A 26 7.62 -9.37 -0.40
C THR A 26 6.29 -9.49 -1.15
N LEU A 27 5.86 -8.39 -1.74
CA LEU A 27 4.73 -8.36 -2.67
C LEU A 27 5.25 -8.71 -4.05
N VAL A 28 4.64 -9.70 -4.68
CA VAL A 28 5.07 -10.25 -5.97
C VAL A 28 4.13 -9.82 -7.08
N ALA A 29 4.68 -9.66 -8.29
CA ALA A 29 3.92 -9.24 -9.45
C ALA A 29 2.77 -10.22 -9.78
N GLY A 30 1.76 -9.73 -10.51
CA GLY A 30 0.59 -10.52 -10.91
C GLY A 30 -0.55 -10.55 -9.89
N PHE A 31 -0.42 -9.85 -8.77
CA PHE A 31 -1.47 -9.66 -7.77
C PHE A 31 -1.75 -8.18 -7.53
N ILE A 32 -3.01 -7.87 -7.21
CA ILE A 32 -3.41 -6.59 -6.62
C ILE A 32 -3.42 -6.77 -5.10
N TYR A 33 -2.77 -5.87 -4.38
CA TYR A 33 -2.76 -5.86 -2.91
C TYR A 33 -3.68 -4.78 -2.36
N GLN A 34 -4.34 -5.05 -1.25
CA GLN A 34 -5.32 -4.14 -0.66
C GLN A 34 -4.86 -3.65 0.71
N LEU A 35 -4.92 -2.34 0.90
CA LEU A 35 -4.89 -1.69 2.21
C LEU A 35 -6.35 -1.55 2.66
N ALA A 36 -6.80 -2.35 3.62
CA ALA A 36 -8.18 -2.28 4.13
C ALA A 36 -8.42 -1.13 5.13
N GLY A 37 -7.37 -0.36 5.41
CA GLY A 37 -7.29 0.71 6.40
C GLY A 37 -5.82 1.07 6.61
N PRO A 38 -5.45 1.71 7.73
CA PRO A 38 -4.05 1.95 8.06
C PRO A 38 -3.27 0.64 8.12
N THR A 39 -2.19 0.56 7.34
CA THR A 39 -1.28 -0.57 7.29
C THR A 39 0.11 -0.11 7.70
N PHE A 40 0.66 -0.69 8.76
CA PHE A 40 1.96 -0.33 9.32
C PHE A 40 3.04 -1.34 8.93
N VAL A 41 4.17 -0.86 8.41
CA VAL A 41 5.37 -1.68 8.19
C VAL A 41 6.16 -1.76 9.49
N GLY A 42 5.92 -2.79 10.29
CA GLY A 42 6.53 -2.95 11.61
C GLY A 42 6.01 -1.96 12.67
N THR A 43 6.76 -1.85 13.77
CA THR A 43 6.50 -0.91 14.87
C THR A 43 7.51 0.23 14.85
N ASP A 44 7.13 1.39 15.37
CA ASP A 44 8.03 2.54 15.48
C ASP A 44 9.20 2.24 16.43
N LEU A 45 10.43 2.30 15.94
CA LEU A 45 11.63 2.08 16.76
C LEU A 45 12.08 3.35 17.49
N GLY A 46 11.39 4.48 17.31
CA GLY A 46 11.69 5.73 17.98
C GLY A 46 12.78 6.56 17.28
N GLY A 47 12.88 7.82 17.72
CA GLY A 47 13.80 8.81 17.12
C GLY A 47 15.27 8.57 17.41
N ALA A 48 15.61 7.98 18.57
CA ALA A 48 16.98 7.78 19.02
C ALA A 48 17.57 6.40 18.65
N SER A 49 16.76 5.47 18.17
CA SER A 49 17.24 4.13 17.79
C SER A 49 18.15 4.21 16.56
N THR A 50 19.08 3.27 16.45
CA THR A 50 19.86 2.98 15.23
C THR A 50 19.51 1.61 14.62
N GLY A 51 18.60 0.88 15.27
CA GLY A 51 18.17 -0.44 14.83
C GLY A 51 17.34 -0.39 13.54
N THR A 52 17.37 -1.51 12.82
CA THR A 52 16.56 -1.81 11.64
C THR A 52 15.42 -2.77 12.00
N GLY A 53 14.23 -2.46 11.54
CA GLY A 53 13.02 -3.26 11.74
C GLY A 53 12.63 -4.05 10.50
N VAL A 54 11.33 -4.07 10.23
CA VAL A 54 10.72 -4.83 9.14
C VAL A 54 10.94 -4.15 7.79
N THR A 55 11.17 -4.95 6.75
CA THR A 55 11.20 -4.49 5.36
C THR A 55 9.98 -4.99 4.59
N LEU A 56 9.20 -4.06 4.04
CA LEU A 56 8.23 -4.34 2.98
C LEU A 56 8.92 -4.13 1.62
N THR A 57 9.01 -5.19 0.83
CA THR A 57 9.52 -5.14 -0.54
C THR A 57 8.36 -5.29 -1.52
N ILE A 58 8.29 -4.41 -2.50
CA ILE A 58 7.27 -4.42 -3.55
C ILE A 58 7.99 -4.63 -4.88
N GLN A 59 7.74 -5.77 -5.53
CA GLN A 59 8.33 -6.06 -6.82
C GLN A 59 7.75 -5.16 -7.92
N PRO A 60 8.50 -4.93 -9.02
CA PRO A 60 7.99 -4.24 -10.20
C PRO A 60 6.67 -4.84 -10.72
N GLY A 61 5.77 -4.00 -11.21
CA GLY A 61 4.48 -4.44 -11.77
C GLY A 61 3.40 -4.77 -10.74
N VAL A 62 3.64 -4.49 -9.45
CA VAL A 62 2.64 -4.65 -8.38
C VAL A 62 1.71 -3.44 -8.31
N THR A 63 0.43 -3.70 -8.11
CA THR A 63 -0.58 -2.68 -7.77
C THR A 63 -0.99 -2.81 -6.31
N VAL A 64 -1.03 -1.70 -5.59
CA VAL A 64 -1.51 -1.58 -4.21
C VAL A 64 -2.68 -0.60 -4.18
N ALA A 65 -3.84 -1.04 -3.71
CA ALA A 65 -5.07 -0.27 -3.68
C ALA A 65 -5.56 -0.01 -2.25
N GLY A 66 -5.91 1.24 -1.94
CA GLY A 66 -6.60 1.58 -0.68
C GLY A 66 -8.11 1.32 -0.78
N VAL A 67 -8.64 0.37 -0.02
CA VAL A 67 -10.04 -0.10 -0.18
C VAL A 67 -10.96 0.23 1.00
N GLY A 68 -10.40 0.62 2.14
CA GLY A 68 -11.14 1.06 3.32
C GLY A 68 -11.05 2.56 3.59
N LEU A 69 -11.88 3.05 4.50
CA LEU A 69 -11.77 4.42 5.01
C LEU A 69 -10.39 4.61 5.66
N ASN A 70 -9.72 5.73 5.34
CA ASN A 70 -8.39 6.05 5.85
C ASN A 70 -7.30 5.02 5.46
N SER A 71 -7.43 4.38 4.29
CA SER A 71 -6.41 3.47 3.78
C SER A 71 -5.09 4.19 3.53
N VAL A 72 -4.07 3.87 4.32
CA VAL A 72 -2.76 4.53 4.26
C VAL A 72 -1.67 3.50 4.52
N LEU A 73 -0.58 3.56 3.78
CA LEU A 73 0.63 2.79 4.09
C LEU A 73 1.54 3.65 4.96
N VAL A 74 1.80 3.21 6.19
CA VAL A 74 2.70 3.89 7.12
C VAL A 74 3.96 3.06 7.27
N VAL A 75 5.10 3.73 7.14
CA VAL A 75 6.44 3.16 7.38
C VAL A 75 7.04 3.87 8.60
N PRO A 76 6.81 3.37 9.82
CA PRO A 76 7.37 3.93 11.03
C PRO A 76 8.90 3.88 11.06
N ARG A 77 9.51 4.72 11.91
CA ARG A 77 10.96 4.91 11.96
C ARG A 77 11.70 3.60 12.19
N GLY A 78 12.78 3.41 11.43
CA GLY A 78 13.62 2.21 11.51
C GLY A 78 13.13 1.03 10.67
N ASN A 79 11.93 1.10 10.10
CA ASN A 79 11.44 0.13 9.12
C ASN A 79 11.73 0.61 7.69
N ARG A 80 11.54 -0.26 6.70
CA ARG A 80 11.93 0.01 5.31
C ARG A 80 10.84 -0.34 4.32
N LEU A 81 10.65 0.53 3.33
CA LEU A 81 9.92 0.26 2.10
C LEU A 81 10.92 0.18 0.95
N VAL A 82 10.87 -0.89 0.16
CA VAL A 82 11.64 -1.07 -1.07
C VAL A 82 10.63 -1.19 -2.21
N ALA A 83 10.63 -0.23 -3.12
CA ALA A 83 9.66 -0.13 -4.20
C ALA A 83 10.35 0.34 -5.48
N ASP A 84 11.27 -0.48 -5.99
CA ASP A 84 12.11 -0.17 -7.15
C ASP A 84 11.41 -0.60 -8.45
N GLY A 85 10.33 0.10 -8.81
CA GLY A 85 9.61 -0.11 -10.07
C GLY A 85 10.42 0.31 -11.30
N THR A 86 10.02 -0.16 -12.48
CA THR A 86 10.62 0.27 -13.76
C THR A 86 9.58 0.92 -14.67
N GLN A 87 10.01 1.63 -15.72
CA GLN A 87 9.08 2.17 -16.70
C GLN A 87 8.22 1.08 -17.37
N ALA A 88 8.80 -0.10 -17.62
CA ALA A 88 8.08 -1.22 -18.23
C ALA A 88 7.16 -1.96 -17.23
N GLN A 89 7.49 -1.89 -15.95
CA GLN A 89 6.76 -2.55 -14.87
C GLN A 89 6.66 -1.61 -13.67
N PRO A 90 5.81 -0.57 -13.76
CA PRO A 90 5.66 0.41 -12.69
C PRO A 90 5.04 -0.25 -11.45
N ILE A 91 5.34 0.30 -10.29
CA ILE A 91 4.59 0.02 -9.07
C ILE A 91 3.51 1.08 -8.96
N ILE A 92 2.26 0.65 -8.80
CA ILE A 92 1.09 1.54 -8.80
C ILE A 92 0.47 1.54 -7.42
N PHE A 93 0.37 2.72 -6.81
CA PHE A 93 -0.48 2.96 -5.65
C PHE A 93 -1.73 3.73 -6.10
N THR A 94 -2.90 3.25 -5.68
CA THR A 94 -4.18 3.70 -6.25
C THR A 94 -5.34 3.48 -5.27
N SER A 95 -6.55 3.85 -5.66
CA SER A 95 -7.77 3.64 -4.89
C SER A 95 -8.39 2.26 -5.14
N GLY A 96 -9.31 1.86 -4.25
CA GLY A 96 -10.14 0.68 -4.43
C GLY A 96 -11.07 0.80 -5.62
N GLN A 97 -11.52 2.02 -5.93
CA GLN A 97 -12.35 2.35 -7.08
C GLN A 97 -11.66 1.98 -8.39
N ASP A 98 -10.38 2.33 -8.53
CA ASP A 98 -9.58 2.07 -9.73
C ASP A 98 -9.34 0.58 -9.98
N VAL A 99 -9.41 -0.27 -8.95
CA VAL A 99 -9.29 -1.73 -9.10
C VAL A 99 -10.64 -2.45 -9.06
N GLY A 100 -11.74 -1.72 -9.21
CA GLY A 100 -13.09 -2.28 -9.28
C GLY A 100 -13.58 -2.91 -7.98
N ASN A 101 -13.13 -2.39 -6.83
CA ASN A 101 -13.60 -2.88 -5.54
C ASN A 101 -15.08 -2.53 -5.32
N PRO A 102 -15.97 -3.53 -5.12
CA PRO A 102 -17.40 -3.28 -4.93
C PRO A 102 -17.73 -2.57 -3.61
N ALA A 103 -16.82 -2.58 -2.63
CA ALA A 103 -16.98 -1.81 -1.38
C ALA A 103 -16.60 -0.33 -1.54
N ALA A 104 -15.96 0.04 -2.66
CA ALA A 104 -15.59 1.41 -2.93
C ALA A 104 -16.80 2.20 -3.47
N THR A 105 -16.94 3.45 -3.01
CA THR A 105 -18.07 4.33 -3.37
C THR A 105 -17.54 5.64 -3.97
N PRO A 106 -17.92 5.99 -5.21
CA PRO A 106 -18.75 5.20 -6.12
C PRO A 106 -18.02 3.97 -6.65
N THR A 107 -18.77 2.95 -7.07
CA THR A 107 -18.21 1.77 -7.74
C THR A 107 -17.84 2.13 -9.19
N ARG A 108 -16.68 1.67 -9.67
CA ARG A 108 -16.19 1.90 -11.03
C ARG A 108 -15.72 0.61 -11.70
N ALA A 109 -15.66 0.61 -13.03
CA ALA A 109 -14.94 -0.43 -13.75
C ALA A 109 -13.43 -0.29 -13.47
N PRO A 110 -12.70 -1.41 -13.33
CA PRO A 110 -11.28 -1.37 -13.05
C PRO A 110 -10.51 -0.69 -14.19
N PHE A 111 -9.59 0.20 -13.84
CA PHE A 111 -8.71 0.94 -14.76
C PHE A 111 -9.46 1.76 -15.83
N ALA A 112 -10.63 2.30 -15.47
CA ALA A 112 -11.50 3.05 -16.39
C ALA A 112 -11.57 4.57 -16.08
N GLY A 113 -10.80 5.07 -15.12
CA GLY A 113 -10.75 6.49 -14.78
C GLY A 113 -10.04 7.32 -15.85
N GLU A 114 -10.50 8.55 -16.05
CA GLU A 114 -9.81 9.55 -16.89
C GLU A 114 -8.58 10.08 -16.15
N ALA A 115 -7.39 9.96 -16.75
CA ALA A 115 -6.14 10.36 -16.10
C ALA A 115 -6.10 11.86 -15.71
N ASP A 116 -6.74 12.71 -16.52
CA ASP A 116 -6.67 14.17 -16.40
C ASP A 116 -7.97 14.82 -15.89
N ALA A 117 -9.04 14.05 -15.74
CA ALA A 117 -10.38 14.58 -15.47
C ALA A 117 -11.16 13.75 -14.43
N ASP A 118 -10.46 13.04 -13.54
CA ASP A 118 -11.11 12.26 -12.49
C ASP A 118 -11.72 13.18 -11.41
N PRO A 119 -13.06 13.23 -11.22
CA PRO A 119 -13.67 14.14 -10.26
C PRO A 119 -13.60 13.64 -8.80
N PHE A 120 -13.05 12.45 -8.56
CA PHE A 120 -13.01 11.84 -7.23
C PHE A 120 -11.66 12.07 -6.55
N THR A 121 -11.72 12.36 -5.24
CA THR A 121 -10.54 12.67 -4.44
C THR A 121 -10.66 12.00 -3.06
N ALA A 122 -9.57 12.00 -2.29
CA ALA A 122 -9.51 11.40 -0.95
C ALA A 122 -9.87 9.90 -0.91
N GLU A 123 -9.63 9.19 -2.01
CA GLU A 123 -9.96 7.77 -2.13
C GLU A 123 -8.95 6.86 -1.41
N TRP A 124 -7.76 7.38 -1.10
CA TRP A 124 -6.78 6.77 -0.19
C TRP A 124 -5.89 7.85 0.44
N GLY A 125 -5.27 7.52 1.57
CA GLY A 125 -4.52 8.44 2.44
C GLY A 125 -3.03 8.60 2.10
N GLY A 126 -2.54 7.95 1.05
CA GLY A 126 -1.15 8.07 0.62
C GLY A 126 -0.19 7.09 1.28
N ILE A 127 1.10 7.42 1.17
CA ILE A 127 2.21 6.73 1.82
C ILE A 127 2.84 7.71 2.80
N VAL A 128 2.99 7.28 4.05
CA VAL A 128 3.62 8.06 5.11
C VAL A 128 4.91 7.38 5.50
N ILE A 129 6.04 8.07 5.36
CA ILE A 129 7.38 7.56 5.70
C ILE A 129 7.94 8.40 6.84
N ASN A 130 8.16 7.76 7.99
CA ASN A 130 8.64 8.45 9.19
C ASN A 130 10.17 8.35 9.26
N GLY A 131 10.85 9.47 9.02
CA GLY A 131 12.29 9.61 9.23
C GLY A 131 12.69 9.87 10.68
N ARG A 132 14.00 9.84 10.95
CA ARG A 132 14.61 10.23 12.24
C ARG A 132 15.23 11.62 12.14
N ALA A 133 14.40 12.63 11.85
CA ALA A 133 14.87 14.01 11.87
C ALA A 133 15.27 14.41 13.31
N PRO A 134 16.41 15.08 13.52
CA PRO A 134 16.80 15.59 14.83
C PRO A 134 15.77 16.60 15.36
N ILE A 135 15.49 16.56 16.66
CA ILE A 135 14.73 17.61 17.35
C ILE A 135 15.77 18.60 17.90
N ASN A 136 15.68 19.86 17.49
CA ASN A 136 16.46 20.92 18.14
C ASN A 136 15.89 21.13 19.55
N THR A 137 16.72 20.93 20.55
CA THR A 137 16.42 21.21 21.96
C THR A 137 17.16 22.45 22.41
#